data_AF-A0A660E4E8-F1
#
_entry.id   AF-A0A660E4E8-F1
#
_cell.length_a   1.000
_cell.length_b   1.000
_cell.length_c   1.000
_cell.angle_alpha   90.00
_cell.angle_beta   90.00
_cell.angle_gamma   90.00
#
_symmetry.space_group_name_H-M   'P 1'
#
loop_
_entity.id
_entity.type
_entity.pdbx_description
1 polymer ?
#
loop_
_entity_poly.entity_id
_entity_poly.type
_entity_poly.pdbx_seq_one_letter_code
_entity_poly.pdbx_strand_id
1 'polypeptide(L)'
;MATTNSRFDVVVNLKEYKPTPTESYGILLLVTKEKMASSEDTTPTTESGAGTTGGGATTTPTTPSHATFFTRLTTGNGILTALKDKDSNIYKEYSSVDAVADDFSEDTDVYKAATTYFAQDQVADRIAILSYTSDLAKAMSNYWRQSWTFVTEATFDTTEAATIAAIMETHGDKIFIADTYDMTSTAAFASSKYTANFVQPAVEQAAAGLVGRAGNLTPGSATFKFKAINGVTPIDWSDEELTQLKGNHQIGYLTVGANNQTSEGWTLSGDQMDSLLGQFYIKNEIVKAAQNLFQTHDKIAYDTDGINQLYSVVDSVLQTAADNHIILKDANGKAKYNINTVSREDSPTLDVANRLYQGLSFDYEEDGAIHNAIINGVVNIV
;
A
#
# COMPACT_ATOMS: atom_id res chain seq x y z
N MET A 1 9.03 -26.94 -13.08
CA MET A 1 8.40 -25.80 -12.39
C MET A 1 8.07 -26.26 -10.99
N ALA A 2 8.82 -25.79 -10.00
CA ALA A 2 8.38 -25.91 -8.61
C ALA A 2 7.30 -24.85 -8.43
N THR A 3 6.06 -25.26 -8.15
CA THR A 3 5.03 -24.37 -7.61
C THR A 3 5.49 -23.99 -6.21
N THR A 4 6.25 -22.89 -6.12
CA THR A 4 6.49 -22.25 -4.84
C THR A 4 5.17 -21.61 -4.45
N ASN A 5 4.39 -22.26 -3.58
CA ASN A 5 3.23 -21.61 -2.98
C ASN A 5 3.74 -20.34 -2.29
N SER A 6 3.33 -19.16 -2.77
CA SER A 6 3.58 -17.90 -2.09
C SER A 6 2.81 -17.96 -0.78
N ARG A 7 3.51 -18.32 0.31
CA ARG A 7 2.89 -18.40 1.63
C ARG A 7 2.65 -16.98 2.13
N PHE A 8 1.39 -16.61 2.25
CA PHE A 8 0.94 -15.34 2.81
C PHE A 8 0.13 -15.63 4.07
N ASP A 9 0.74 -15.41 5.24
CA ASP A 9 0.10 -15.66 6.53
C ASP A 9 -0.70 -14.43 6.98
N VAL A 10 -2.02 -14.57 7.14
CA VAL A 10 -2.86 -13.53 7.79
C VAL A 10 -2.86 -13.76 9.29
N VAL A 11 -1.93 -13.09 9.98
CA VAL A 11 -1.92 -13.08 11.45
C VAL A 11 -2.80 -11.92 11.95
N VAL A 12 -3.98 -12.25 12.47
CA VAL A 12 -4.86 -11.33 13.19
C VAL A 12 -4.36 -11.20 14.63
N ASN A 13 -3.35 -10.36 14.85
CA ASN A 13 -2.91 -10.00 16.20
C ASN A 13 -3.67 -8.76 16.68
N LEU A 14 -4.71 -8.93 17.49
CA LEU A 14 -5.52 -7.84 18.04
C LEU A 14 -4.79 -7.01 19.12
N LYS A 15 -3.61 -7.47 19.59
CA LYS A 15 -2.76 -6.70 20.52
C LYS A 15 -1.88 -5.68 19.80
N GLU A 16 -1.78 -5.77 18.48
CA GLU A 16 -1.09 -4.81 17.64
C GLU A 16 -2.14 -4.03 16.86
N TYR A 17 -2.25 -2.73 17.11
CA TYR A 17 -2.92 -1.82 16.18
C TYR A 17 -2.24 -2.02 14.82
N LYS A 18 -2.96 -2.38 13.76
CA LYS A 18 -2.40 -2.45 12.40
C LYS A 18 -3.03 -1.33 11.58
N PRO A 19 -2.22 -0.52 10.87
CA PRO A 19 -2.74 0.54 10.02
C PRO A 19 -3.41 -0.09 8.82
N THR A 20 -4.70 -0.33 8.92
CA THR A 20 -5.48 -0.73 7.76
C THR A 20 -5.80 0.53 6.95
N PRO A 21 -5.51 0.56 5.64
CA PRO A 21 -5.95 1.66 4.77
C PRO A 21 -7.45 1.82 4.99
N THR A 22 -7.82 2.94 5.60
CA THR A 22 -9.19 3.14 6.08
C THR A 22 -10.07 3.69 4.96
N GLU A 23 -9.45 4.21 3.90
CA GLU A 23 -10.10 5.01 2.86
C GLU A 23 -9.75 4.57 1.43
N SER A 24 -8.50 4.20 1.12
CA SER A 24 -8.06 3.84 -0.24
C SER A 24 -6.73 3.08 -0.27
N TYR A 25 -6.54 2.19 -1.25
CA TYR A 25 -5.25 1.54 -1.54
C TYR A 25 -4.34 2.40 -2.44
N GLY A 26 -4.84 3.48 -3.04
CA GLY A 26 -4.11 4.28 -4.02
C GLY A 26 -3.30 5.44 -3.46
N ILE A 27 -3.27 5.63 -2.13
CA ILE A 27 -2.54 6.74 -1.50
C ILE A 27 -1.03 6.48 -1.63
N LEU A 28 -0.36 7.38 -2.35
CA LEU A 28 1.08 7.42 -2.53
C LEU A 28 1.75 8.25 -1.42
N LEU A 29 2.82 7.72 -0.85
CA LEU A 29 3.78 8.46 -0.03
C LEU A 29 4.98 8.89 -0.89
N LEU A 30 5.24 10.19 -0.96
CA LEU A 30 6.52 10.73 -1.42
C LEU A 30 7.45 10.92 -0.22
N VAL A 31 8.66 10.38 -0.28
CA VAL A 31 9.70 10.68 0.71
C VAL A 31 10.70 11.68 0.13
N THR A 32 11.09 12.67 0.92
CA THR A 32 12.01 13.73 0.48
C THR A 32 12.81 14.32 1.64
N LYS A 33 14.05 14.75 1.35
CA LYS A 33 14.86 15.59 2.26
C LYS A 33 14.50 17.06 2.19
N GLU A 34 13.69 17.46 1.20
CA GLU A 34 13.31 18.85 1.02
C GLU A 34 12.40 19.32 2.16
N LYS A 35 12.68 20.51 2.69
CA LYS A 35 11.94 21.10 3.82
C LYS A 35 10.65 21.73 3.29
N MET A 36 9.52 21.39 3.92
CA MET A 36 8.22 22.04 3.66
C MET A 36 8.25 23.51 4.09
N ALA A 37 7.77 24.42 3.25
CA ALA A 37 7.78 25.87 3.53
C ALA A 37 7.00 26.22 4.82
N SER A 38 5.85 25.59 5.08
CA SER A 38 5.01 25.86 6.25
C SER A 38 5.35 24.99 7.48
N SER A 39 6.57 24.46 7.55
CA SER A 39 7.08 23.64 8.68
C SER A 39 7.28 24.39 10.01
N GLU A 40 7.08 25.71 10.02
CA GLU A 40 7.35 26.60 11.17
C GLU A 40 6.09 27.01 11.96
N ASP A 41 4.88 26.70 11.46
CA ASP A 41 3.64 27.05 12.16
C ASP A 41 3.38 26.07 13.31
N THR A 42 3.72 26.51 14.52
CA THR A 42 3.66 25.72 15.75
C THR A 42 2.34 25.90 16.50
N THR A 43 1.33 26.52 15.90
CA THR A 43 0.06 26.79 16.57
C THR A 43 -0.72 25.47 16.77
N PRO A 44 -0.81 24.93 18.00
CA PRO A 44 -1.49 23.65 18.23
C PRO A 44 -2.99 23.87 18.04
N THR A 45 -3.63 23.05 17.21
CA THR A 45 -5.10 22.99 17.17
C THR A 45 -5.60 22.31 18.45
N THR A 46 -6.09 23.09 19.41
CA THR A 46 -6.86 22.59 20.56
C THR A 46 -8.20 22.05 20.08
N GLU A 47 -8.35 20.73 20.00
CA GLU A 47 -9.67 20.10 19.94
C GLU A 47 -10.34 20.25 21.33
N SER A 48 -11.18 21.28 21.45
CA SER A 48 -12.09 21.45 22.58
C SER A 48 -13.21 20.41 22.49
N GLY A 49 -13.11 19.35 23.28
CA GLY A 49 -14.24 18.49 23.60
C GLY A 49 -15.35 19.32 24.24
N ALA A 50 -16.51 19.39 23.59
CA ALA A 50 -17.68 20.10 24.09
C ALA A 50 -18.15 19.51 25.43
N GLY A 51 -18.16 20.33 26.47
CA GLY A 51 -18.70 20.00 27.79
C GLY A 51 -19.24 21.27 28.45
N THR A 52 -20.56 21.40 28.47
CA THR A 52 -21.30 22.54 29.01
C THR A 52 -21.25 22.59 30.55
N THR A 53 -21.24 23.82 31.09
CA THR A 53 -21.72 24.28 32.42
C THR A 53 -21.01 23.88 33.72
N GLY A 54 -20.77 24.89 34.57
CA GLY A 54 -20.85 24.78 36.03
C GLY A 54 -19.60 25.22 36.79
N GLY A 55 -19.68 26.36 37.48
CA GLY A 55 -18.63 26.83 38.38
C GLY A 55 -18.46 25.97 39.63
N GLY A 56 -17.23 25.90 40.13
CA GLY A 56 -16.89 25.26 41.40
C GLY A 56 -15.42 24.83 41.43
N ALA A 57 -14.59 25.55 42.18
CA ALA A 57 -13.19 25.22 42.38
C ALA A 57 -13.05 23.84 43.04
N THR A 58 -12.52 22.87 42.30
CA THR A 58 -12.04 21.59 42.82
C THR A 58 -10.78 21.22 42.07
N THR A 59 -9.70 20.95 42.79
CA THR A 59 -8.39 20.58 42.25
C THR A 59 -8.50 19.27 41.46
N THR A 60 -8.46 19.35 40.13
CA THR A 60 -8.42 18.18 39.25
C THR A 60 -7.11 17.41 39.47
N PRO A 61 -7.13 16.07 39.62
CA PRO A 61 -5.91 15.28 39.55
C PRO A 61 -5.32 15.47 38.15
N THR A 62 -4.05 15.81 38.06
CA THR A 62 -3.33 15.85 36.77
C THR A 62 -3.37 14.45 36.16
N THR A 63 -4.17 14.26 35.13
CA THR A 63 -4.05 13.12 34.22
C THR A 63 -2.60 13.06 33.74
N PRO A 64 -1.90 11.93 33.84
CA PRO A 64 -0.60 11.79 33.21
C PRO A 64 -0.80 12.03 31.71
N SER A 65 -0.20 13.09 31.15
CA SER A 65 -0.21 13.28 29.71
C SER A 65 0.55 12.10 29.10
N HIS A 66 -0.14 11.21 28.38
CA HIS A 66 0.55 10.40 27.39
C HIS A 66 1.25 11.39 26.46
N ALA A 67 2.58 11.35 26.40
CA ALA A 67 3.33 12.18 25.46
C ALA A 67 2.75 11.91 24.06
N THR A 68 2.24 12.95 23.41
CA THR A 68 1.79 12.86 22.03
C THR A 68 3.02 12.59 21.17
N PHE A 69 3.06 11.42 20.52
CA PHE A 69 4.15 11.04 19.59
C PHE A 69 4.31 12.04 18.43
N PHE A 70 3.22 12.74 18.09
CA PHE A 70 3.17 13.77 17.05
C PHE A 70 2.60 15.08 17.57
N THR A 71 3.12 16.19 17.05
CA THR A 71 2.48 17.51 17.13
C THR A 71 1.62 17.68 15.88
N ARG A 72 0.34 18.05 16.03
CA ARG A 72 -0.50 18.44 14.89
C ARG A 72 -0.16 19.86 14.45
N LEU A 73 0.01 20.06 13.15
CA LEU A 73 0.21 21.36 12.53
C LEU A 73 -1.11 21.90 11.98
N THR A 74 -1.13 23.18 11.63
CA THR A 74 -2.28 23.81 10.98
C THR A 74 -2.62 23.12 9.66
N THR A 75 -3.91 22.87 9.44
CA THR A 75 -4.47 22.40 8.17
C THR A 75 -5.24 23.54 7.49
N GLY A 76 -5.31 23.54 6.15
CA GLY A 76 -5.89 24.60 5.34
C GLY A 76 -5.53 24.40 3.86
N ASN A 77 -6.20 25.08 2.93
CA ASN A 77 -5.91 25.05 1.49
C ASN A 77 -5.76 23.64 0.86
N GLY A 78 -6.51 22.63 1.32
CA GLY A 78 -6.39 21.26 0.79
C GLY A 78 -5.35 20.38 1.49
N ILE A 79 -4.74 20.84 2.59
CA ILE A 79 -4.01 19.98 3.52
C ILE A 79 -5.01 19.28 4.43
N LEU A 80 -5.05 17.94 4.38
CA LEU A 80 -5.99 17.10 5.13
C LEU A 80 -5.43 16.69 6.49
N THR A 81 -4.15 16.36 6.51
CA THR A 81 -3.41 15.91 7.71
C THR A 81 -2.06 16.61 7.73
N ALA A 82 -1.62 17.06 8.91
CA ALA A 82 -0.27 17.58 9.10
C ALA A 82 0.28 17.22 10.48
N LEU A 83 1.37 16.45 10.49
CA LEU A 83 1.98 15.87 11.68
C LEU A 83 3.48 16.15 11.69
N LYS A 84 4.01 16.50 12.85
CA LYS A 84 5.44 16.64 13.10
C LYS A 84 5.87 15.71 14.23
N ASP A 85 6.93 14.93 14.01
CA ASP A 85 7.48 14.06 15.04
C ASP A 85 8.53 14.79 15.89
N LYS A 86 9.01 14.12 16.94
CA LYS A 86 10.00 14.65 17.87
C LYS A 86 11.38 14.92 17.23
N ASP A 87 11.65 14.29 16.09
CA ASP A 87 12.90 14.45 15.34
C ASP A 87 12.74 15.51 14.23
N SER A 88 11.62 16.24 14.23
CA SER A 88 11.25 17.29 13.28
C SER A 88 11.01 16.82 11.85
N ASN A 89 10.76 15.53 11.65
CA ASN A 89 10.22 15.03 10.38
C ASN A 89 8.74 15.40 10.28
N ILE A 90 8.29 15.77 9.09
CA ILE A 90 6.93 16.27 8.86
C ILE A 90 6.24 15.38 7.83
N TYR A 91 5.06 14.89 8.21
CA TYR A 91 4.15 14.16 7.35
C TYR A 91 2.92 15.01 7.07
N LYS A 92 2.59 15.20 5.80
CA LYS A 92 1.37 15.88 5.38
C LYS A 92 0.63 15.12 4.30
N GLU A 93 -0.69 15.22 4.32
CA GLU A 93 -1.57 14.72 3.28
C GLU A 93 -2.21 15.90 2.55
N TYR A 94 -2.16 15.90 1.22
CA TYR A 94 -2.64 16.97 0.36
C TYR A 94 -3.69 16.42 -0.60
N SER A 95 -4.80 17.13 -0.75
CA SER A 95 -5.91 16.75 -1.64
C SER A 95 -5.76 17.28 -3.07
N SER A 96 -4.70 18.03 -3.36
CA SER A 96 -4.48 18.65 -4.69
C SER A 96 -3.04 19.11 -4.89
N VAL A 97 -2.66 19.34 -6.15
CA VAL A 97 -1.37 19.95 -6.53
C VAL A 97 -1.26 21.39 -6.01
N ASP A 98 -2.34 22.17 -6.04
CA ASP A 98 -2.35 23.55 -5.52
C ASP A 98 -1.96 23.59 -4.04
N ALA A 99 -2.43 22.62 -3.24
CA ALA A 99 -2.05 22.49 -1.84
C ALA A 99 -0.57 22.12 -1.65
N VAL A 100 0.01 21.35 -2.58
CA VAL A 100 1.44 21.01 -2.57
C VAL A 100 2.29 22.24 -2.92
N ALA A 101 1.78 23.12 -3.80
CA ALA A 101 2.44 24.37 -4.20
C ALA A 101 2.70 25.33 -3.01
N ASP A 102 1.88 25.24 -1.96
CA ASP A 102 2.06 26.03 -0.74
C ASP A 102 3.33 25.61 0.05
N ASP A 103 3.81 24.37 -0.14
CA ASP A 103 4.97 23.83 0.57
C ASP A 103 6.20 23.55 -0.30
N PHE A 104 6.02 23.35 -1.61
CA PHE A 104 7.06 22.97 -2.55
C PHE A 104 6.90 23.75 -3.88
N SER A 105 7.98 24.35 -4.37
CA SER A 105 7.93 25.12 -5.62
C SER A 105 7.75 24.20 -6.84
N GLU A 106 7.24 24.77 -7.94
CA GLU A 106 6.87 24.00 -9.14
C GLU A 106 8.04 23.28 -9.82
N ASP A 107 9.27 23.74 -9.59
CA ASP A 107 10.50 23.17 -10.13
C ASP A 107 11.04 21.98 -9.31
N THR A 108 10.48 21.72 -8.13
CA THR A 108 10.86 20.60 -7.26
C THR A 108 10.36 19.28 -7.82
N ASP A 109 11.08 18.20 -7.53
CA ASP A 109 10.65 16.88 -7.94
C ASP A 109 9.41 16.40 -7.15
N VAL A 110 9.25 16.89 -5.92
CA VAL A 110 8.04 16.67 -5.10
C VAL A 110 6.80 17.22 -5.82
N TYR A 111 6.86 18.47 -6.29
CA TYR A 111 5.74 19.09 -7.01
C TYR A 111 5.46 18.38 -8.34
N LYS A 112 6.50 18.04 -9.10
CA LYS A 112 6.33 17.27 -10.35
C LYS A 112 5.70 15.91 -10.10
N ALA A 113 6.09 15.21 -9.04
CA ALA A 113 5.54 13.90 -8.70
C ALA A 113 4.06 14.00 -8.32
N ALA A 114 3.70 14.99 -7.50
CA ALA A 114 2.31 15.28 -7.18
C ALA A 114 1.50 15.65 -8.44
N THR A 115 2.08 16.44 -9.33
CA THR A 115 1.45 16.82 -10.62
C THR A 115 1.18 15.58 -11.47
N THR A 116 2.17 14.72 -11.67
CA THR A 116 2.02 13.48 -12.45
C THR A 116 1.02 12.52 -11.80
N TYR A 117 1.01 12.42 -10.47
CA TYR A 117 0.03 11.64 -9.73
C TYR A 117 -1.39 12.16 -9.97
N PHE A 118 -1.67 13.44 -9.69
CA PHE A 118 -3.01 14.03 -9.81
C PHE A 118 -3.49 14.22 -11.25
N ALA A 119 -2.61 14.10 -12.25
CA ALA A 119 -2.98 14.12 -13.66
C ALA A 119 -3.69 12.83 -14.14
N GLN A 120 -3.77 11.79 -13.30
CA GLN A 120 -4.41 10.52 -13.67
C GLN A 120 -5.91 10.50 -13.30
N ASP A 121 -6.69 9.67 -14.00
CA ASP A 121 -8.15 9.64 -13.86
C ASP A 121 -8.67 8.90 -12.62
N GLN A 122 -7.82 8.11 -11.95
CA GLN A 122 -8.21 7.17 -10.89
C GLN A 122 -7.31 7.35 -9.66
N VAL A 123 -7.07 8.60 -9.29
CA VAL A 123 -6.23 8.95 -8.13
C VAL A 123 -7.01 8.72 -6.83
N ALA A 124 -6.28 8.51 -5.74
CA ALA A 124 -6.89 8.64 -4.41
C ALA A 124 -7.26 10.10 -4.15
N ASP A 125 -8.03 10.33 -3.10
CA ASP A 125 -8.45 11.68 -2.68
C ASP A 125 -7.29 12.54 -2.15
N ARG A 126 -6.09 11.94 -1.98
CA ARG A 126 -4.89 12.60 -1.46
C ARG A 126 -3.59 11.93 -1.89
N ILE A 127 -2.50 12.71 -1.79
CA ILE A 127 -1.12 12.24 -1.75
C ILE A 127 -0.52 12.55 -0.38
N ALA A 128 0.35 11.68 0.13
CA ALA A 128 1.11 11.91 1.34
C ALA A 128 2.55 12.30 1.02
N ILE A 129 3.13 13.21 1.79
CA ILE A 129 4.53 13.61 1.67
C ILE A 129 5.18 13.56 3.04
N LEU A 130 6.31 12.85 3.14
CA LEU A 130 7.17 12.80 4.31
C LEU A 130 8.47 13.55 4.01
N SER A 131 8.59 14.74 4.61
CA SER A 131 9.84 15.49 4.69
C SER A 131 10.64 15.03 5.91
N TYR A 132 11.86 14.57 5.71
CA TYR A 132 12.71 14.05 6.78
C TYR A 132 14.08 14.70 6.80
N THR A 133 14.73 14.74 7.97
CA THR A 133 15.95 15.54 8.16
C THR A 133 17.25 14.76 8.04
N SER A 134 17.28 13.49 8.44
CA SER A 134 18.53 12.70 8.48
C SER A 134 18.37 11.19 8.51
N ASP A 135 17.39 10.65 9.23
CA ASP A 135 17.20 9.20 9.40
C ASP A 135 15.90 8.74 8.74
N LEU A 136 16.01 8.33 7.48
CA LEU A 136 14.87 7.87 6.67
C LEU A 136 14.17 6.66 7.32
N ALA A 137 14.92 5.68 7.81
CA ALA A 137 14.35 4.47 8.37
C ALA A 137 13.51 4.76 9.62
N LYS A 138 14.03 5.63 10.49
CA LYS A 138 13.30 6.07 11.67
C LYS A 138 12.08 6.93 11.31
N ALA A 139 12.21 7.85 10.36
CA ALA A 139 11.09 8.67 9.88
C ALA A 139 9.97 7.78 9.32
N MET A 140 10.30 6.84 8.43
CA MET A 140 9.33 5.89 7.89
C MET A 140 8.71 5.01 8.97
N SER A 141 9.49 4.55 9.96
CA SER A 141 8.96 3.76 11.08
C SER A 141 7.91 4.54 11.88
N ASN A 142 8.17 5.82 12.17
CA ASN A 142 7.23 6.69 12.86
C ASN A 142 5.91 6.83 12.07
N TYR A 143 5.99 7.00 10.75
CA TYR A 143 4.83 7.23 9.89
C TYR A 143 4.33 5.99 9.13
N TRP A 144 4.81 4.79 9.48
CA TRP A 144 4.40 3.53 8.84
C TRP A 144 2.89 3.30 8.96
N ARG A 145 2.34 3.79 10.07
CA ARG A 145 0.96 3.59 10.44
C ARG A 145 -0.04 4.54 9.78
N GLN A 146 0.44 5.43 8.92
CA GLN A 146 -0.44 6.27 8.12
C GLN A 146 -1.01 5.47 6.94
N SER A 147 -2.07 6.00 6.32
CA SER A 147 -2.95 5.27 5.39
C SER A 147 -2.37 4.98 4.00
N TRP A 148 -1.14 5.38 3.72
CA TRP A 148 -0.48 5.16 2.42
C TRP A 148 -0.20 3.67 2.18
N THR A 149 -0.27 3.24 0.92
CA THR A 149 0.01 1.85 0.50
C THR A 149 1.24 1.79 -0.40
N PHE A 150 1.44 2.81 -1.22
CA PHE A 150 2.58 2.93 -2.11
C PHE A 150 3.56 3.98 -1.58
N VAL A 151 4.85 3.80 -1.83
CA VAL A 151 5.88 4.81 -1.56
C VAL A 151 6.80 4.94 -2.77
N THR A 152 7.29 6.15 -3.01
CA THR A 152 8.41 6.42 -3.91
C THR A 152 9.24 7.59 -3.37
N GLU A 153 10.49 7.68 -3.79
CA GLU A 153 11.34 8.83 -3.51
C GLU A 153 10.96 9.96 -4.47
N ALA A 154 10.86 11.19 -3.97
CA ALA A 154 10.65 12.34 -4.86
C ALA A 154 11.83 12.51 -5.83
N THR A 155 13.05 12.31 -5.33
CA THR A 155 14.28 12.29 -6.11
C THR A 155 15.03 11.01 -5.77
N PHE A 156 15.34 10.20 -6.78
CA PHE A 156 15.95 8.89 -6.58
C PHE A 156 17.36 8.97 -5.98
N ASP A 157 17.60 8.24 -4.89
CA ASP A 157 18.92 7.97 -4.35
C ASP A 157 19.07 6.47 -4.07
N THR A 158 20.10 5.83 -4.64
CA THR A 158 20.23 4.36 -4.56
C THR A 158 20.39 3.84 -3.11
N THR A 159 20.93 4.65 -2.19
CA THR A 159 21.14 4.26 -0.79
C THR A 159 19.83 4.35 -0.01
N GLU A 160 19.05 5.39 -0.27
CA GLU A 160 17.71 5.56 0.29
C GLU A 160 16.76 4.51 -0.26
N ALA A 161 16.73 4.28 -1.58
CA ALA A 161 15.99 3.21 -2.23
C ALA A 161 16.25 1.83 -1.58
N ALA A 162 17.52 1.48 -1.36
CA ALA A 162 17.88 0.23 -0.69
C ALA A 162 17.36 0.17 0.76
N THR A 163 17.35 1.31 1.47
CA THR A 163 16.80 1.41 2.82
C THR A 163 15.28 1.21 2.82
N ILE A 164 14.56 1.87 1.90
CA ILE A 164 13.11 1.74 1.76
C ILE A 164 12.75 0.30 1.41
N ALA A 165 13.45 -0.31 0.44
CA ALA A 165 13.23 -1.70 0.04
C ALA A 165 13.39 -2.67 1.22
N ALA A 166 14.44 -2.52 2.04
CA ALA A 166 14.65 -3.34 3.22
C ALA A 166 13.52 -3.20 4.26
N ILE A 167 12.96 -2.00 4.41
CA ILE A 167 11.79 -1.75 5.27
C ILE A 167 10.55 -2.46 4.71
N MET A 168 10.31 -2.39 3.39
CA MET A 168 9.20 -3.10 2.76
C MET A 168 9.28 -4.61 2.98
N GLU A 169 10.46 -5.21 2.81
CA GLU A 169 10.68 -6.65 3.08
C GLU A 169 10.43 -7.04 4.54
N THR A 170 10.75 -6.14 5.47
CA THR A 170 10.55 -6.38 6.91
C THR A 170 9.06 -6.41 7.28
N HIS A 171 8.24 -5.55 6.67
CA HIS A 171 6.84 -5.38 7.05
C HIS A 171 5.86 -6.16 6.17
N GLY A 172 6.09 -6.20 4.86
CA GLY A 172 5.31 -6.99 3.89
C GLY A 172 3.83 -6.62 3.79
N ASP A 173 3.49 -5.33 3.88
CA ASP A 173 2.12 -4.82 3.76
C ASP A 173 1.98 -3.52 2.96
N LYS A 174 3.05 -3.07 2.29
CA LYS A 174 3.12 -1.87 1.43
C LYS A 174 4.06 -2.13 0.25
N ILE A 175 4.00 -1.31 -0.79
CA ILE A 175 4.83 -1.45 -2.00
C ILE A 175 5.68 -0.20 -2.20
N PHE A 176 6.99 -0.39 -2.36
CA PHE A 176 7.89 0.64 -2.87
C PHE A 176 8.01 0.54 -4.38
N ILE A 177 7.95 1.67 -5.09
CA ILE A 177 8.28 1.74 -6.51
C ILE A 177 9.45 2.70 -6.67
N ALA A 178 10.65 2.16 -6.91
CA ALA A 178 11.82 2.95 -7.22
C ALA A 178 11.70 3.51 -8.65
N ASP A 179 11.95 4.80 -8.84
CA ASP A 179 11.95 5.46 -10.14
C ASP A 179 13.40 5.71 -10.58
N THR A 180 14.01 4.72 -11.24
CA THR A 180 15.42 4.77 -11.63
C THR A 180 15.60 5.38 -13.01
N TYR A 181 16.77 5.98 -13.25
CA TYR A 181 17.11 6.56 -14.55
C TYR A 181 17.85 5.56 -15.47
N ASP A 182 18.17 4.38 -14.95
CA ASP A 182 18.86 3.31 -15.65
C ASP A 182 18.43 1.92 -15.13
N MET A 183 18.89 0.87 -15.82
CA MET A 183 18.55 -0.52 -15.50
C MET A 183 19.46 -1.17 -14.44
N THR A 184 20.51 -0.49 -13.95
CA THR A 184 21.55 -1.09 -13.08
C THR A 184 21.47 -0.63 -11.63
N SER A 185 20.79 0.49 -11.37
CA SER A 185 20.64 1.13 -10.06
C SER A 185 19.87 0.33 -9.00
N THR A 186 19.36 -0.86 -9.32
CA THR A 186 18.63 -1.74 -8.39
C THR A 186 19.49 -2.80 -7.72
N ALA A 187 20.80 -2.86 -8.01
CA ALA A 187 21.67 -3.95 -7.56
C ALA A 187 21.63 -4.22 -6.05
N ALA A 188 21.45 -3.18 -5.22
CA ALA A 188 21.40 -3.30 -3.76
C ALA A 188 20.09 -3.88 -3.20
N PHE A 189 19.03 -3.94 -4.01
CA PHE A 189 17.69 -4.39 -3.63
C PHE A 189 17.02 -5.26 -4.70
N ALA A 190 17.83 -5.93 -5.54
CA ALA A 190 17.36 -6.86 -6.54
C ALA A 190 16.55 -8.01 -5.90
N SER A 191 15.59 -8.54 -6.66
CA SER A 191 14.72 -9.65 -6.22
C SER A 191 13.81 -9.36 -5.00
N SER A 192 13.70 -8.10 -4.57
CA SER A 192 12.82 -7.70 -3.48
C SER A 192 11.34 -7.94 -3.83
N LYS A 193 10.60 -8.58 -2.93
CA LYS A 193 9.20 -8.97 -3.13
C LYS A 193 8.25 -7.79 -3.12
N TYR A 194 8.49 -6.81 -2.25
CA TYR A 194 7.61 -5.65 -2.04
C TYR A 194 8.17 -4.35 -2.65
N THR A 195 9.13 -4.48 -3.57
CA THR A 195 9.72 -3.36 -4.30
C THR A 195 9.63 -3.59 -5.80
N ALA A 196 8.98 -2.69 -6.51
CA ALA A 196 9.04 -2.60 -7.97
C ALA A 196 10.06 -1.55 -8.41
N ASN A 197 10.46 -1.62 -9.67
CA ASN A 197 11.34 -0.63 -10.27
C ASN A 197 10.77 -0.16 -11.60
N PHE A 198 10.55 1.14 -11.71
CA PHE A 198 10.24 1.83 -12.95
C PHE A 198 11.52 2.46 -13.48
N VAL A 199 11.93 2.11 -14.70
CA VAL A 199 13.09 2.71 -15.37
C VAL A 199 12.60 3.83 -16.28
N GLN A 200 12.89 5.08 -15.93
CA GLN A 200 12.56 6.26 -16.71
C GLN A 200 13.78 7.19 -16.92
N PRO A 201 14.58 6.98 -17.98
CA PRO A 201 15.76 7.80 -18.26
C PRO A 201 15.46 9.28 -18.54
N ALA A 202 14.20 9.62 -18.85
CA ALA A 202 13.76 11.00 -19.03
C ALA A 202 13.67 11.79 -17.71
N VAL A 203 13.91 11.15 -16.55
CA VAL A 203 13.86 11.79 -15.21
C VAL A 203 12.46 12.37 -14.92
N GLU A 204 11.43 11.65 -15.38
CA GLU A 204 10.03 11.97 -15.13
C GLU A 204 9.49 11.07 -14.01
N GLN A 205 8.47 11.54 -13.30
CA GLN A 205 7.93 10.92 -12.09
C GLN A 205 6.96 9.77 -12.43
N ALA A 206 7.45 8.76 -13.13
CA ALA A 206 6.68 7.67 -13.70
C ALA A 206 6.10 6.74 -12.64
N ALA A 207 6.81 6.50 -11.53
CA ALA A 207 6.30 5.74 -10.40
C ALA A 207 5.04 6.41 -9.80
N ALA A 208 5.09 7.74 -9.61
CA ALA A 208 3.95 8.50 -9.10
C ALA A 208 2.74 8.42 -10.05
N GLY A 209 2.98 8.59 -11.35
CA GLY A 209 1.95 8.45 -12.37
C GLY A 209 1.34 7.04 -12.42
N LEU A 210 2.15 5.99 -12.31
CA LEU A 210 1.65 4.61 -12.28
C LEU A 210 0.71 4.36 -11.10
N VAL A 211 1.08 4.84 -9.91
CA VAL A 211 0.22 4.72 -8.72
C VAL A 211 -1.06 5.52 -8.89
N GLY A 212 -1.00 6.75 -9.39
CA GLY A 212 -2.21 7.55 -9.68
C GLY A 212 -3.11 6.89 -10.74
N ARG A 213 -2.53 6.10 -11.65
CA ARG A 213 -3.28 5.48 -12.75
C ARG A 213 -3.98 4.18 -12.37
N ALA A 214 -3.38 3.39 -11.49
CA ALA A 214 -3.80 2.03 -11.19
C ALA A 214 -3.98 1.72 -9.70
N GLY A 215 -3.28 2.43 -8.80
CA GLY A 215 -3.23 2.11 -7.38
C GLY A 215 -4.56 2.26 -6.63
N ASN A 216 -5.46 3.14 -7.08
CA ASN A 216 -6.78 3.32 -6.45
C ASN A 216 -7.90 2.48 -7.10
N LEU A 217 -7.59 1.71 -8.14
CA LEU A 217 -8.56 0.77 -8.67
C LEU A 217 -8.85 -0.31 -7.61
N THR A 218 -10.04 -0.89 -7.65
CA THR A 218 -10.40 -1.98 -6.74
C THR A 218 -9.35 -3.10 -6.83
N PRO A 219 -8.73 -3.53 -5.73
CA PRO A 219 -7.77 -4.63 -5.76
C PRO A 219 -8.36 -5.87 -6.45
N GLY A 220 -7.63 -6.46 -7.40
CA GLY A 220 -8.10 -7.56 -8.28
C GLY A 220 -8.75 -7.12 -9.58
N SER A 221 -9.22 -5.87 -9.70
CA SER A 221 -9.92 -5.42 -10.92
C SER A 221 -9.00 -4.99 -12.06
N ALA A 222 -7.69 -4.85 -11.83
CA ALA A 222 -6.74 -4.36 -12.83
C ALA A 222 -5.29 -4.77 -12.53
N THR A 223 -4.54 -5.12 -13.59
CA THR A 223 -3.08 -5.23 -13.58
C THR A 223 -2.39 -3.86 -13.61
N PHE A 224 -1.11 -3.77 -13.25
CA PHE A 224 -0.25 -2.59 -13.45
C PHE A 224 0.42 -2.53 -14.84
N LYS A 225 0.29 -3.59 -15.64
CA LYS A 225 0.71 -3.62 -17.05
C LYS A 225 -0.27 -2.85 -17.94
N PHE A 226 0.17 -2.45 -19.12
CA PHE A 226 -0.66 -1.84 -20.17
C PHE A 226 -1.28 -0.49 -19.76
N LYS A 227 -0.63 0.26 -18.88
CA LYS A 227 -1.12 1.56 -18.41
C LYS A 227 -0.53 2.69 -19.21
N ALA A 228 -1.39 3.49 -19.84
CA ALA A 228 -1.04 4.83 -20.28
C ALA A 228 -0.98 5.75 -19.05
N ILE A 229 0.11 6.50 -18.93
CA ILE A 229 0.37 7.42 -17.82
C ILE A 229 0.44 8.83 -18.38
N ASN A 230 -0.45 9.71 -17.90
CA ASN A 230 -0.44 11.12 -18.30
C ASN A 230 0.82 11.81 -17.76
N GLY A 231 1.49 12.61 -18.58
CA GLY A 231 2.70 13.35 -18.17
C GLY A 231 3.99 12.53 -18.16
N VAL A 232 3.97 11.30 -18.69
CA VAL A 232 5.17 10.47 -18.87
C VAL A 232 5.39 10.19 -20.35
N THR A 233 6.63 10.32 -20.80
CA THR A 233 7.07 10.15 -22.19
C THR A 233 7.53 8.71 -22.42
N PRO A 234 7.01 8.00 -23.44
CA PRO A 234 7.47 6.65 -23.77
C PRO A 234 8.91 6.67 -24.28
N ILE A 235 9.65 5.63 -23.93
CA ILE A 235 11.04 5.42 -24.36
C ILE A 235 11.06 4.40 -25.51
N ASP A 236 11.87 4.72 -26.53
CA ASP A 236 12.13 3.83 -27.66
C ASP A 236 13.21 2.81 -27.26
N TRP A 237 12.78 1.73 -26.60
CA TRP A 237 13.66 0.64 -26.20
C TRP A 237 13.95 -0.30 -27.36
N SER A 238 15.22 -0.68 -27.53
CA SER A 238 15.60 -1.78 -28.41
C SER A 238 15.08 -3.14 -27.91
N ASP A 239 15.04 -4.14 -28.78
CA ASP A 239 14.64 -5.51 -28.42
C ASP A 239 15.55 -6.09 -27.33
N GLU A 240 16.85 -5.76 -27.36
CA GLU A 240 17.82 -6.15 -26.34
C GLU A 240 17.51 -5.49 -24.98
N GLU A 241 17.20 -4.19 -24.96
CA GLU A 241 16.84 -3.45 -23.75
C GLU A 241 15.51 -3.94 -23.16
N LEU A 242 14.51 -4.25 -23.98
CA LEU A 242 13.26 -4.85 -23.53
C LEU A 242 13.49 -6.24 -22.92
N THR A 243 14.37 -7.03 -23.53
CA THR A 243 14.78 -8.33 -22.98
C THR A 243 15.47 -8.17 -21.64
N GLN A 244 16.31 -7.14 -21.49
CA GLN A 244 17.00 -6.83 -20.25
C GLN A 244 16.04 -6.36 -19.15
N LEU A 245 15.14 -5.40 -19.43
CA LEU A 245 14.09 -4.97 -18.50
C LEU A 245 13.29 -6.17 -18.00
N LYS A 246 12.89 -7.05 -18.92
CA LYS A 246 12.17 -8.28 -18.60
C LYS A 246 12.98 -9.22 -17.72
N GLY A 247 14.24 -9.46 -18.06
CA GLY A 247 15.13 -10.31 -17.27
C GLY A 247 15.41 -9.78 -15.86
N ASN A 248 15.38 -8.47 -15.68
CA ASN A 248 15.60 -7.79 -14.39
C ASN A 248 14.32 -7.57 -13.58
N HIS A 249 13.16 -7.99 -14.09
CA HIS A 249 11.84 -7.65 -13.53
C HIS A 249 11.65 -6.13 -13.31
N GLN A 250 12.04 -5.35 -14.32
CA GLN A 250 11.88 -3.90 -14.34
C GLN A 250 10.70 -3.50 -15.24
N ILE A 251 10.10 -2.36 -14.92
CA ILE A 251 9.01 -1.76 -15.69
C ILE A 251 9.63 -0.64 -16.53
N GLY A 252 9.30 -0.62 -17.81
CA GLY A 252 9.58 0.50 -18.71
C GLY A 252 8.28 1.07 -19.26
N TYR A 253 8.37 2.23 -19.88
CA TYR A 253 7.26 2.85 -20.60
C TYR A 253 7.59 2.95 -22.08
N LEU A 254 6.71 2.49 -22.95
CA LEU A 254 6.97 2.38 -24.39
C LEU A 254 5.70 2.56 -25.22
N THR A 255 5.87 2.76 -26.52
CA THR A 255 4.77 2.76 -27.48
C THR A 255 4.71 1.40 -28.17
N VAL A 256 3.57 0.71 -28.06
CA VAL A 256 3.29 -0.51 -28.83
C VAL A 256 2.13 -0.25 -29.77
N GLY A 257 2.40 -0.28 -31.08
CA GLY A 257 1.45 0.16 -32.09
C GLY A 257 1.17 1.67 -31.95
N ALA A 258 -0.08 2.02 -31.62
CA ALA A 258 -0.50 3.41 -31.43
C ALA A 258 -0.73 3.80 -29.96
N ASN A 259 -0.42 2.90 -29.02
CA ASN A 259 -0.72 3.09 -27.60
C ASN A 259 0.56 3.15 -26.76
N ASN A 260 0.65 4.17 -25.91
CA ASN A 260 1.69 4.26 -24.88
C ASN A 260 1.27 3.42 -23.68
N GLN A 261 2.20 2.65 -23.13
CA GLN A 261 1.88 1.70 -22.08
C GLN A 261 3.09 1.31 -21.23
N THR A 262 2.84 0.94 -19.97
CA THR A 262 3.79 0.19 -19.15
C THR A 262 4.07 -1.19 -19.75
N SER A 263 5.36 -1.58 -19.78
CA SER A 263 5.81 -2.85 -20.33
C SER A 263 5.33 -4.05 -19.53
N GLU A 264 5.31 -3.93 -18.20
CA GLU A 264 4.97 -4.96 -17.22
C GLU A 264 4.45 -4.30 -15.93
N GLY A 265 4.14 -5.11 -14.91
CA GLY A 265 3.53 -4.65 -13.65
C GLY A 265 3.95 -5.46 -12.42
N TRP A 266 5.22 -5.89 -12.38
CA TRP A 266 5.77 -6.75 -11.33
C TRP A 266 6.67 -6.01 -10.34
N THR A 267 6.98 -6.67 -9.24
CA THR A 267 8.07 -6.33 -8.34
C THR A 267 9.37 -6.97 -8.82
N LEU A 268 10.49 -6.60 -8.19
CA LEU A 268 11.82 -7.12 -8.53
C LEU A 268 11.94 -8.64 -8.30
N SER A 269 11.11 -9.23 -7.43
CA SER A 269 11.01 -10.70 -7.28
C SER A 269 10.34 -11.40 -8.47
N GLY A 270 9.64 -10.64 -9.32
CA GLY A 270 8.80 -11.16 -10.41
C GLY A 270 7.34 -11.40 -10.00
N ASP A 271 6.98 -11.16 -8.74
CA ASP A 271 5.58 -11.20 -8.29
C ASP A 271 4.80 -10.04 -8.92
N GLN A 272 3.55 -10.27 -9.32
CA GLN A 272 2.73 -9.20 -9.89
C GLN A 272 2.24 -8.26 -8.78
N MET A 273 2.28 -6.95 -9.02
CA MET A 273 1.87 -5.96 -8.01
C MET A 273 0.37 -6.04 -7.69
N ASP A 274 -0.47 -6.36 -8.68
CA ASP A 274 -1.90 -6.58 -8.51
C ASP A 274 -2.19 -7.79 -7.60
N SER A 275 -1.42 -8.87 -7.73
CA SER A 275 -1.48 -10.03 -6.81
C SER A 275 -1.16 -9.64 -5.37
N LEU A 276 -0.09 -8.86 -5.16
CA LEU A 276 0.30 -8.37 -3.84
C LEU A 276 -0.78 -7.46 -3.25
N LEU A 277 -1.37 -6.58 -4.05
CA LEU A 277 -2.44 -5.70 -3.62
C LEU A 277 -3.70 -6.49 -3.22
N GLY A 278 -4.03 -7.56 -3.96
CA GLY A 278 -5.09 -8.50 -3.60
C GLY A 278 -4.84 -9.22 -2.27
N GLN A 279 -3.59 -9.63 -2.00
CA GLN A 279 -3.21 -10.20 -0.71
C GLN A 279 -3.35 -9.18 0.44
N PHE A 280 -2.93 -7.93 0.22
CA PHE A 280 -3.10 -6.85 1.19
C PHE A 280 -4.58 -6.58 1.47
N TYR A 281 -5.43 -6.61 0.44
CA TYR A 281 -6.88 -6.51 0.57
C TYR A 281 -7.43 -7.57 1.52
N ILE A 282 -7.22 -8.85 1.22
CA ILE A 282 -7.73 -9.96 2.04
C ILE A 282 -7.26 -9.84 3.49
N LYS A 283 -5.96 -9.59 3.71
CA LYS A 283 -5.39 -9.43 5.07
C LYS A 283 -6.06 -8.30 5.84
N ASN A 284 -6.16 -7.13 5.22
CA ASN A 284 -6.66 -5.93 5.89
C ASN A 284 -8.15 -6.06 6.19
N GLU A 285 -8.94 -6.56 5.25
CA GLU A 285 -10.39 -6.72 5.43
C GLU A 285 -10.72 -7.82 6.46
N ILE A 286 -9.98 -8.93 6.49
CA ILE A 286 -10.14 -9.93 7.57
C ILE A 286 -9.80 -9.32 8.93
N VAL A 287 -8.71 -8.55 9.04
CA VAL A 287 -8.32 -7.90 10.30
C VAL A 287 -9.39 -6.89 10.74
N LYS A 288 -9.89 -6.04 9.85
CA LYS A 288 -10.96 -5.07 10.14
C LYS A 288 -12.24 -5.78 10.61
N ALA A 289 -12.71 -6.76 9.86
CA ALA A 289 -13.94 -7.47 10.16
C ALA A 289 -13.85 -8.27 11.46
N ALA A 290 -12.70 -8.92 11.72
CA ALA A 290 -12.46 -9.61 12.98
C ALA A 290 -12.41 -8.63 14.16
N GLN A 291 -11.70 -7.50 14.03
CA GLN A 291 -11.68 -6.46 15.06
C GLN A 291 -13.08 -5.94 15.38
N ASN A 292 -13.88 -5.64 14.35
CA ASN A 292 -15.27 -5.22 14.53
C ASN A 292 -16.08 -6.30 15.28
N LEU A 293 -15.96 -7.57 14.89
CA LEU A 293 -16.61 -8.69 15.58
C LEU A 293 -16.28 -8.69 17.09
N PHE A 294 -15.00 -8.53 17.47
CA PHE A 294 -14.59 -8.49 18.87
C PHE A 294 -15.04 -7.22 19.62
N GLN A 295 -15.24 -6.10 18.93
CA GLN A 295 -15.64 -4.83 19.55
C GLN A 295 -17.15 -4.71 19.72
N THR A 296 -17.94 -5.32 18.83
CA THR A 296 -19.42 -5.23 18.85
C THR A 296 -20.09 -6.33 19.66
N HIS A 297 -19.34 -7.30 20.18
CA HIS A 297 -19.86 -8.39 21.00
C HIS A 297 -19.22 -8.38 22.37
N ASP A 298 -20.03 -8.56 23.42
CA ASP A 298 -19.54 -8.63 24.81
C ASP A 298 -18.53 -9.79 25.00
N LYS A 299 -18.67 -10.85 24.22
CA LYS A 299 -17.81 -12.03 24.25
C LYS A 299 -17.92 -12.84 22.96
N ILE A 300 -16.77 -13.15 22.37
CA ILE A 300 -16.62 -14.26 21.43
C ILE A 300 -16.14 -15.48 22.23
N ALA A 301 -16.99 -16.51 22.34
CA ALA A 301 -16.70 -17.66 23.17
C ALA A 301 -15.70 -18.62 22.48
N TYR A 302 -14.84 -19.27 23.26
CA TYR A 302 -13.93 -20.32 22.76
C TYR A 302 -14.68 -21.66 22.72
N ASP A 303 -15.72 -21.71 21.93
CA ASP A 303 -16.55 -22.87 21.65
C ASP A 303 -16.94 -22.85 20.16
N THR A 304 -17.73 -23.82 19.74
CA THR A 304 -18.16 -23.95 18.34
C THR A 304 -18.84 -22.68 17.83
N ASP A 305 -19.64 -21.99 18.63
CA ASP A 305 -20.39 -20.81 18.18
C ASP A 305 -19.47 -19.61 17.94
N GLY A 306 -18.50 -19.36 18.84
CA GLY A 306 -17.54 -18.28 18.62
C GLY A 306 -16.53 -18.58 17.52
N ILE A 307 -16.12 -19.84 17.35
CA ILE A 307 -15.28 -20.27 16.21
C ILE A 307 -16.02 -20.08 14.89
N ASN A 308 -17.30 -20.44 14.83
CA ASN A 308 -18.13 -20.24 13.63
C ASN A 308 -18.30 -18.76 13.28
N GLN A 309 -18.39 -17.86 14.28
CA GLN A 309 -18.42 -16.41 14.01
C GLN A 309 -17.14 -15.92 13.32
N LEU A 310 -15.97 -16.41 13.76
CA LEU A 310 -14.69 -16.09 13.11
C LEU A 310 -14.58 -16.69 11.71
N TYR A 311 -15.07 -17.92 11.53
CA TYR A 311 -15.19 -18.53 10.19
C TYR A 311 -16.03 -17.65 9.27
N SER A 312 -17.22 -17.22 9.69
CA SER A 312 -18.11 -16.39 8.87
C SER A 312 -17.48 -15.06 8.48
N VAL A 313 -16.66 -14.46 9.35
CA VAL A 313 -15.88 -13.26 9.02
C VAL A 313 -14.92 -13.53 7.86
N VAL A 314 -14.12 -14.59 7.94
CA VAL A 314 -13.16 -14.93 6.87
C VAL A 314 -13.90 -15.28 5.58
N ASP A 315 -14.94 -16.10 5.67
CA ASP A 315 -15.76 -16.51 4.53
C ASP A 315 -16.37 -15.32 3.78
N SER A 316 -16.94 -14.36 4.51
CA SER A 316 -17.51 -13.14 3.90
C SER A 316 -16.46 -12.31 3.15
N VAL A 317 -15.24 -12.20 3.67
CA VAL A 317 -14.16 -11.44 3.01
C VAL A 317 -13.66 -12.17 1.77
N LEU A 318 -13.47 -13.50 1.84
CA LEU A 318 -13.03 -14.29 0.68
C LEU A 318 -14.07 -14.31 -0.43
N GLN A 319 -15.37 -14.34 -0.11
CA GLN A 319 -16.42 -14.18 -1.12
C GLN A 319 -16.33 -12.83 -1.83
N THR A 320 -16.17 -11.73 -1.07
CA THR A 320 -15.99 -10.39 -1.64
C THR A 320 -14.72 -10.30 -2.49
N ALA A 321 -13.63 -10.93 -2.05
CA ALA A 321 -12.39 -10.99 -2.83
C ALA A 321 -12.57 -11.75 -4.16
N ALA A 322 -13.40 -12.81 -4.19
CA ALA A 322 -13.77 -13.49 -5.42
C ALA A 322 -14.64 -12.63 -6.35
N ASP A 323 -15.50 -11.77 -5.80
CA ASP A 323 -16.27 -10.79 -6.58
C ASP A 323 -15.38 -9.69 -7.17
N ASN A 324 -14.30 -9.34 -6.48
CA ASN A 324 -13.30 -8.38 -6.94
C ASN A 324 -12.27 -8.96 -7.91
N HIS A 325 -12.40 -10.23 -8.33
CA HIS A 325 -11.43 -10.93 -9.19
C HIS A 325 -10.04 -11.07 -8.56
N ILE A 326 -9.97 -11.28 -7.23
CA ILE A 326 -8.74 -11.69 -6.55
C ILE A 326 -8.66 -13.21 -6.47
N ILE A 327 -9.81 -13.86 -6.24
CA ILE A 327 -9.91 -15.32 -6.10
C ILE A 327 -10.62 -15.91 -7.32
N LEU A 328 -10.02 -16.93 -7.90
CA LEU A 328 -10.54 -17.64 -9.07
C LEU A 328 -11.92 -18.24 -8.77
N LYS A 329 -12.83 -18.13 -9.74
CA LYS A 329 -14.12 -18.83 -9.72
C LYS A 329 -14.10 -19.98 -10.71
N ASP A 330 -14.72 -21.10 -10.33
CA ASP A 330 -14.91 -22.22 -11.26
C ASP A 330 -16.03 -21.96 -12.28
N ALA A 331 -16.25 -22.92 -13.18
CA ALA A 331 -17.26 -22.80 -14.24
C ALA A 331 -18.71 -22.59 -13.74
N ASN A 332 -18.98 -22.88 -12.46
CA ASN A 332 -20.28 -22.67 -11.83
C ASN A 332 -20.33 -21.36 -11.01
N GLY A 333 -19.28 -20.54 -11.07
CA GLY A 333 -19.16 -19.30 -10.31
C GLY A 333 -18.74 -19.51 -8.86
N LYS A 334 -18.35 -20.73 -8.44
CA LYS A 334 -17.91 -21.00 -7.08
C LYS A 334 -16.46 -20.56 -6.89
N ALA A 335 -16.22 -19.72 -5.89
CA ALA A 335 -14.88 -19.28 -5.53
C ALA A 335 -14.00 -20.46 -5.08
N LYS A 336 -12.74 -20.46 -5.52
CA LYS A 336 -11.71 -21.47 -5.22
C LYS A 336 -10.94 -21.10 -3.97
N TYR A 337 -11.57 -21.27 -2.81
CA TYR A 337 -10.89 -21.17 -1.51
C TYR A 337 -11.35 -22.27 -0.55
N ASN A 338 -10.53 -22.55 0.45
CA ASN A 338 -10.88 -23.40 1.59
C ASN A 338 -10.61 -22.65 2.89
N ILE A 339 -11.45 -22.89 3.90
CA ILE A 339 -11.27 -22.37 5.25
C ILE A 339 -11.29 -23.56 6.21
N ASN A 340 -10.28 -23.65 7.06
CA ASN A 340 -10.12 -24.72 8.05
C ASN A 340 -10.20 -24.13 9.45
N THR A 341 -10.87 -24.84 10.35
CA THR A 341 -11.00 -24.49 11.77
C THR A 341 -10.59 -25.67 12.65
N VAL A 342 -9.83 -25.40 13.72
CA VAL A 342 -9.58 -26.37 14.79
C VAL A 342 -10.61 -26.17 15.90
N SER A 343 -11.18 -27.26 16.41
CA SER A 343 -12.15 -27.24 17.52
C SER A 343 -11.47 -26.79 18.83
N ARG A 344 -12.27 -26.49 19.86
CA ARG A 344 -11.71 -26.19 21.19
C ARG A 344 -11.00 -27.42 21.76
N GLU A 345 -11.57 -28.59 21.57
CA GLU A 345 -11.10 -29.88 22.09
C GLU A 345 -9.76 -30.29 21.46
N ASP A 346 -9.55 -29.90 20.20
CA ASP A 346 -8.32 -30.17 19.44
C ASP A 346 -7.29 -29.03 19.53
N SER A 347 -7.64 -27.92 20.19
CA SER A 347 -6.74 -26.78 20.37
C SER A 347 -5.73 -27.04 21.51
N PRO A 348 -4.48 -26.53 21.42
CA PRO A 348 -3.51 -26.69 22.50
C PRO A 348 -4.03 -26.14 23.84
N THR A 349 -3.84 -26.91 24.92
CA THR A 349 -4.34 -26.52 26.26
C THR A 349 -3.80 -25.15 26.71
N LEU A 350 -2.55 -24.82 26.37
CA LEU A 350 -1.94 -23.53 26.69
C LEU A 350 -2.62 -22.38 25.95
N ASP A 351 -3.00 -22.58 24.70
CA ASP A 351 -3.69 -21.59 23.87
C ASP A 351 -5.10 -21.32 24.41
N VAL A 352 -5.84 -22.38 24.78
CA VAL A 352 -7.16 -22.26 25.41
C VAL A 352 -7.05 -21.53 26.76
N ALA A 353 -6.06 -21.86 27.58
CA ALA A 353 -5.82 -21.19 28.86
C ALA A 353 -5.46 -19.70 28.68
N ASN A 354 -4.66 -19.38 27.65
CA ASN A 354 -4.27 -18.02 27.28
C ASN A 354 -5.35 -17.27 26.48
N ARG A 355 -6.48 -17.92 26.17
CA ARG A 355 -7.55 -17.38 25.32
C ARG A 355 -7.05 -16.92 23.95
N LEU A 356 -6.12 -17.69 23.39
CA LEU A 356 -5.52 -17.49 22.09
C LEU A 356 -6.09 -18.54 21.14
N TYR A 357 -6.77 -18.12 20.07
CA TYR A 357 -7.24 -19.04 19.03
C TYR A 357 -6.33 -18.93 17.81
N GLN A 358 -5.68 -20.03 17.44
CA GLN A 358 -4.78 -20.14 16.27
C GLN A 358 -5.27 -21.21 15.28
N GLY A 359 -6.51 -21.68 15.45
CA GLY A 359 -7.06 -22.80 14.70
C GLY A 359 -7.67 -22.46 13.35
N LEU A 360 -7.73 -21.17 12.99
CA LEU A 360 -8.36 -20.71 11.74
C LEU A 360 -7.30 -20.46 10.67
N SER A 361 -7.44 -21.10 9.52
CA SER A 361 -6.59 -20.88 8.35
C SER A 361 -7.40 -20.94 7.05
N PHE A 362 -6.84 -20.40 5.98
CA PHE A 362 -7.45 -20.46 4.65
C PHE A 362 -6.39 -20.56 3.55
N ASP A 363 -6.81 -21.05 2.39
CA ASP A 363 -6.04 -21.09 1.14
C ASP A 363 -6.97 -20.73 -0.02
N TYR A 364 -6.42 -20.17 -1.10
CA TYR A 364 -7.19 -19.81 -2.29
C TYR A 364 -6.36 -19.95 -3.58
N GLU A 365 -7.04 -20.11 -4.70
CA GLU A 365 -6.45 -20.01 -6.05
C GLU A 365 -6.65 -18.59 -6.58
N GLU A 366 -5.57 -17.95 -7.03
CA GLU A 366 -5.58 -16.56 -7.49
C GLU A 366 -6.18 -16.41 -8.90
N ASP A 367 -6.99 -15.36 -9.13
CA ASP A 367 -7.48 -14.97 -10.45
C ASP A 367 -6.48 -14.04 -11.16
N GLY A 368 -5.37 -14.60 -11.63
CA GLY A 368 -4.26 -13.83 -12.22
C GLY A 368 -4.56 -13.28 -13.62
N ALA A 369 -4.03 -12.08 -13.92
CA ALA A 369 -4.19 -11.44 -15.22
C ALA A 369 -3.37 -12.11 -16.35
N ILE A 370 -3.92 -12.10 -17.58
CA ILE A 370 -3.20 -12.56 -18.77
C ILE A 370 -2.29 -11.45 -19.30
N HIS A 371 -0.97 -11.64 -19.22
CA HIS A 371 0.02 -10.65 -19.69
C HIS A 371 0.58 -10.94 -21.09
N ASN A 372 0.43 -12.16 -21.62
CA ASN A 372 0.89 -12.58 -22.94
C ASN A 372 0.01 -13.73 -23.49
N ALA A 373 -0.15 -13.82 -24.81
CA ALA A 373 -0.86 -14.91 -25.48
C ALA A 373 -0.12 -15.35 -26.75
N ILE A 374 0.00 -16.66 -26.97
CA ILE A 374 0.47 -17.25 -28.23
C ILE A 374 -0.77 -17.72 -29.00
N ILE A 375 -1.04 -17.11 -30.15
CA ILE A 375 -2.19 -17.42 -31.01
C ILE A 375 -1.68 -18.14 -32.26
N ASN A 376 -2.11 -19.39 -32.46
CA ASN A 376 -1.73 -20.21 -33.62
C ASN A 376 -2.90 -20.31 -34.61
N GLY A 377 -2.63 -20.11 -35.91
CA GLY A 377 -3.62 -20.26 -36.98
C GLY A 377 -3.24 -21.39 -37.95
N VAL A 378 -4.24 -22.11 -38.47
CA VAL A 378 -4.07 -23.10 -39.54
C VAL A 378 -4.91 -22.66 -40.73
N VAL A 379 -4.31 -22.56 -41.92
CA VAL A 379 -5.01 -22.31 -43.18
C VAL A 379 -5.21 -23.64 -43.89
N ASN A 380 -6.45 -24.11 -43.92
CA ASN A 380 -6.82 -25.24 -44.74
C ASN A 380 -7.21 -24.72 -46.13
N ILE A 381 -6.48 -25.17 -47.15
CA ILE A 381 -6.86 -24.95 -48.55
C ILE A 381 -7.85 -26.05 -48.91
N VAL A 382 -9.08 -25.66 -49.26
CA VAL A 382 -10.15 -26.58 -49.72
C VAL A 382 -10.15 -26.71 -51.22
#